data_AF-A0A7S0LVE2-F1
#
_entry.id   AF-A0A7S0LVE2-F1
#
_cell.length_a   1.000
_cell.length_b   1.000
_cell.length_c   1.000
_cell.angle_alpha   90.00
_cell.angle_beta   90.00
_cell.angle_gamma   90.00
#
_symmetry.space_group_name_H-M   'P 1'
#
loop_
_entity.id
_entity.type
_entity.pdbx_description
1 polymer ?
#
loop_
_entity_poly.entity_id
_entity_poly.type
_entity_poly.pdbx_seq_one_letter_code
_entity_poly.pdbx_strand_id
1 'polypeptide(L)'
;AESGGVTSAARVLARSGGAEALGLLWTLSATRGTLPWFTREALDAVVKVGRTATDGWRRTAALSTLHNLLCYDGHDLVLAPGSGSLELAVDILQSDAGPSVKSAACKLLDQCCFDQRSKLSAVEHVPVLVVAEMLAAALDV
;
A
#
# COMPACT_ATOMS: atom_id res chain seq x y z
N ALA A 1 -11.82 5.64 -22.18
CA ALA A 1 -12.76 5.51 -21.04
C ALA A 1 -12.04 5.19 -19.73
N GLU A 2 -10.96 4.40 -19.75
CA GLU A 2 -10.31 3.84 -18.54
C GLU A 2 -9.54 4.85 -17.67
N SER A 3 -9.03 5.95 -18.24
CA SER A 3 -8.34 7.02 -17.48
C SER A 3 -9.24 7.82 -16.54
N GLY A 4 -10.51 7.99 -16.93
CA GLY A 4 -11.47 8.79 -16.18
C GLY A 4 -11.83 8.18 -14.84
N GLY A 5 -11.85 6.85 -14.75
CA GLY A 5 -12.20 6.10 -13.54
C GLY A 5 -11.18 6.33 -12.41
N VAL A 6 -9.90 6.04 -12.67
CA VAL A 6 -8.82 6.20 -11.66
C VAL A 6 -8.70 7.65 -11.22
N THR A 7 -8.66 8.59 -12.17
CA THR A 7 -8.50 10.03 -11.86
C THR A 7 -9.66 10.57 -11.03
N SER A 8 -10.91 10.20 -11.38
CA SER A 8 -12.08 10.67 -10.66
C SER A 8 -12.17 10.05 -9.27
N ALA A 9 -11.91 8.75 -9.15
CA ALA A 9 -11.87 8.06 -7.86
C ALA A 9 -10.79 8.64 -6.94
N ALA A 10 -9.60 8.93 -7.45
CA ALA A 10 -8.53 9.59 -6.69
C ALA A 10 -8.94 10.96 -6.15
N ARG A 11 -9.57 11.81 -6.98
CA ARG A 11 -10.07 13.13 -6.56
C ARG A 11 -11.19 13.05 -5.52
N VAL A 12 -12.06 12.04 -5.61
CA VAL A 12 -13.08 11.81 -4.58
C VAL A 12 -12.41 11.33 -3.30
N LEU A 13 -11.53 10.34 -3.39
CA LEU A 13 -10.82 9.78 -2.23
C LEU A 13 -10.00 10.84 -1.49
N ALA A 14 -9.26 11.69 -2.20
CA ALA A 14 -8.46 12.76 -1.61
C ALA A 14 -9.31 13.77 -0.81
N ARG A 15 -10.55 14.03 -1.25
CA ARG A 15 -11.48 14.98 -0.61
C ARG A 15 -12.26 14.37 0.54
N SER A 16 -12.72 13.12 0.42
CA SER A 16 -13.68 12.53 1.37
C SER A 16 -13.13 11.37 2.20
N GLY A 17 -12.03 10.73 1.79
CA GLY A 17 -11.61 9.45 2.37
C GLY A 17 -12.67 8.34 2.22
N GLY A 18 -13.57 8.50 1.23
CA GLY A 18 -14.75 7.68 1.05
C GLY A 18 -14.44 6.23 0.66
N ALA A 19 -15.15 5.29 1.28
CA ALA A 19 -14.96 3.86 1.07
C ALA A 19 -15.22 3.44 -0.38
N GLU A 20 -16.23 4.01 -1.04
CA GLU A 20 -16.58 3.69 -2.44
C GLU A 20 -15.46 4.04 -3.41
N ALA A 21 -14.87 5.24 -3.26
CA ALA A 21 -13.75 5.68 -4.09
C ALA A 21 -12.51 4.82 -3.88
N LEU A 22 -12.25 4.41 -2.63
CA LEU A 22 -11.16 3.47 -2.34
C LEU A 22 -11.43 2.08 -2.95
N GLY A 23 -12.67 1.58 -2.84
CA GLY A 23 -13.07 0.30 -3.42
C GLY A 23 -12.86 0.28 -4.94
N LEU A 24 -13.21 1.36 -5.62
CA LEU A 24 -12.95 1.51 -7.06
C LEU A 24 -11.46 1.49 -7.39
N LEU A 25 -10.62 2.23 -6.66
CA LEU A 25 -9.16 2.20 -6.88
C LEU A 25 -8.58 0.81 -6.61
N TRP A 26 -9.05 0.13 -5.56
CA TRP A 26 -8.65 -1.23 -5.29
C TRP A 26 -9.02 -2.19 -6.42
N THR A 27 -10.26 -2.14 -6.92
CA THR A 27 -10.70 -2.96 -8.06
C THR A 27 -9.89 -2.65 -9.32
N LEU A 28 -9.70 -1.37 -9.65
CA LEU A 28 -8.97 -0.97 -10.84
C LEU A 28 -7.51 -1.41 -10.78
N SER A 29 -6.83 -1.21 -9.63
CA SER A 29 -5.44 -1.63 -9.44
C SER A 29 -5.19 -3.12 -9.70
N ALA A 30 -6.21 -3.97 -9.54
CA ALA A 30 -6.13 -5.39 -9.84
C ALA A 30 -6.02 -5.70 -11.35
N THR A 31 -6.09 -4.71 -12.23
CA THR A 31 -6.01 -4.84 -13.68
C THR A 31 -4.76 -4.14 -14.21
N ARG A 32 -3.81 -4.90 -14.79
CA ARG A 32 -2.56 -4.36 -15.38
C ARG A 32 -2.79 -3.20 -16.34
N GLY A 33 -3.83 -3.30 -17.17
CA GLY A 33 -4.26 -2.27 -18.10
C GLY A 33 -4.86 -1.02 -17.47
N THR A 34 -4.71 -0.81 -16.15
CA THR A 34 -5.05 0.46 -15.48
C THR A 34 -3.86 1.11 -14.77
N LEU A 35 -2.67 0.48 -14.78
CA LEU A 35 -1.48 0.99 -14.10
C LEU A 35 -1.02 2.38 -14.60
N PRO A 36 -0.79 2.62 -15.91
CA PRO A 36 -0.49 3.95 -16.47
C PRO A 36 -1.39 5.12 -16.05
N TRP A 37 -2.54 4.84 -15.45
CA TRP A 37 -3.54 5.83 -15.06
C TRP A 37 -3.51 6.12 -13.55
N PHE A 38 -2.79 5.31 -12.78
CA PHE A 38 -2.49 5.63 -11.38
C PHE A 38 -1.43 6.71 -11.33
N THR A 39 -1.84 7.88 -10.83
CA THR A 39 -0.95 9.02 -10.64
C THR A 39 -0.39 9.04 -9.22
N ARG A 40 0.59 9.91 -8.99
CA ARG A 40 1.13 10.14 -7.65
C ARG A 40 0.06 10.61 -6.67
N GLU A 41 -0.84 11.48 -7.11
CA GLU A 41 -1.94 11.97 -6.27
C GLU A 41 -2.91 10.85 -5.87
N ALA A 42 -3.15 9.88 -6.77
CA ALA A 42 -3.96 8.70 -6.45
C ALA A 42 -3.28 7.85 -5.37
N LEU A 43 -1.98 7.64 -5.49
CA LEU A 43 -1.19 6.92 -4.50
C LEU A 43 -1.20 7.61 -3.13
N ASP A 44 -0.98 8.92 -3.12
CA ASP A 44 -0.97 9.71 -1.87
C ASP A 44 -2.32 9.66 -1.15
N ALA A 45 -3.42 9.69 -1.90
CA ALA A 45 -4.76 9.55 -1.35
C ALA A 45 -4.97 8.15 -0.73
N VAL A 46 -4.49 7.09 -1.41
CA VAL A 46 -4.55 5.71 -0.92
C VAL A 46 -3.71 5.56 0.36
N VAL A 47 -2.47 6.03 0.36
CA VAL A 47 -1.57 5.98 1.52
C VAL A 47 -2.15 6.76 2.70
N LYS A 48 -2.67 7.97 2.45
CA LYS A 48 -3.35 8.78 3.48
C LYS A 48 -4.49 7.99 4.13
N VAL A 49 -5.35 7.35 3.34
CA VAL A 49 -6.45 6.54 3.88
C VAL A 49 -5.94 5.34 4.66
N GLY A 50 -4.90 4.65 4.17
CA GLY A 50 -4.24 3.57 4.90
C GLY A 50 -3.75 3.99 6.30
N ARG A 51 -3.24 5.22 6.43
CA ARG A 51 -2.79 5.79 7.71
C ARG A 51 -3.95 6.23 8.61
N THR A 52 -4.94 6.92 8.05
CA THR A 52 -5.95 7.64 8.86
C THR A 52 -7.23 6.86 9.12
N ALA A 53 -7.53 5.81 8.34
CA ALA A 53 -8.74 5.03 8.53
C ALA A 53 -8.70 4.30 9.89
N THR A 54 -9.87 4.18 10.53
CA THR A 54 -10.03 3.42 11.78
C THR A 54 -10.59 2.02 11.55
N ASP A 55 -11.34 1.81 10.46
CA ASP A 55 -11.85 0.49 10.11
C ASP A 55 -10.82 -0.34 9.32
N GLY A 56 -10.82 -1.64 9.61
CA GLY A 56 -9.88 -2.58 9.01
C GLY A 56 -10.09 -2.77 7.50
N TRP A 57 -11.32 -2.59 7.00
CA TRP A 57 -11.61 -2.73 5.57
C TRP A 57 -10.87 -1.67 4.75
N ARG A 58 -10.96 -0.39 5.13
CA ARG A 58 -10.26 0.69 4.41
C ARG A 58 -8.74 0.55 4.47
N ARG A 59 -8.18 0.19 5.63
CA ARG A 59 -6.73 -0.07 5.73
C ARG A 59 -6.30 -1.23 4.83
N THR A 60 -7.07 -2.32 4.82
CA THR A 60 -6.80 -3.49 3.97
C THR A 60 -6.90 -3.16 2.48
N ALA A 61 -7.93 -2.42 2.07
CA ALA A 61 -8.13 -2.02 0.67
C ALA A 61 -7.02 -1.06 0.21
N ALA A 62 -6.56 -0.15 1.06
CA ALA A 62 -5.43 0.72 0.74
C ALA A 62 -4.14 -0.09 0.52
N LEU A 63 -3.76 -0.96 1.45
CA LEU A 63 -2.60 -1.84 1.32
C LEU A 63 -2.70 -2.76 0.09
N SER A 64 -3.88 -3.32 -0.16
CA SER A 64 -4.13 -4.19 -1.31
C SER A 64 -4.03 -3.43 -2.64
N THR A 65 -4.44 -2.16 -2.68
CA THR A 65 -4.27 -1.30 -3.86
C THR A 65 -2.78 -1.11 -4.16
N LEU A 66 -1.96 -0.79 -3.15
CA LEU A 66 -0.51 -0.63 -3.30
C LEU A 66 0.17 -1.93 -3.77
N HIS A 67 -0.21 -3.05 -3.15
CA HIS A 67 0.27 -4.38 -3.52
C HIS A 67 -0.03 -4.71 -4.98
N ASN A 68 -1.27 -4.51 -5.42
CA ASN A 68 -1.67 -4.81 -6.80
C ASN A 68 -0.87 -4.00 -7.82
N LEU A 69 -0.62 -2.71 -7.54
CA LEU A 69 0.20 -1.87 -8.41
C LEU A 69 1.63 -2.42 -8.52
N LEU A 70 2.22 -2.90 -7.42
CA LEU A 70 3.53 -3.54 -7.46
C LEU A 70 3.55 -4.85 -8.25
N CYS A 71 2.51 -5.67 -8.14
CA CYS A 71 2.39 -6.90 -8.94
C CYS A 71 2.42 -6.65 -10.46
N TYR A 72 2.11 -5.42 -10.91
CA TYR A 72 2.01 -5.07 -12.32
C TYR A 72 3.11 -4.13 -12.82
N ASP A 73 4.27 -4.11 -12.16
CA ASP A 73 5.42 -3.25 -12.48
C ASP A 73 5.30 -1.79 -12.04
N GLY A 74 4.39 -1.46 -11.11
CA GLY A 74 4.20 -0.11 -10.56
C GLY A 74 5.30 0.39 -9.62
N HIS A 75 6.52 -0.14 -9.73
CA HIS A 75 7.65 0.15 -8.86
C HIS A 75 7.98 1.65 -8.79
N ASP A 76 8.02 2.32 -9.95
CA ASP A 76 8.31 3.76 -10.06
C ASP A 76 7.31 4.64 -9.33
N LEU A 77 6.12 4.12 -9.05
CA LEU A 77 5.07 4.84 -8.32
C LEU A 77 5.08 4.45 -6.84
N VAL A 78 4.97 3.15 -6.55
CA VAL A 78 4.76 2.64 -5.19
C VAL A 78 6.04 2.72 -4.34
N LEU A 79 7.21 2.57 -4.95
CA LEU A 79 8.52 2.58 -4.29
C LEU A 79 9.29 3.89 -4.53
N ALA A 80 8.64 4.90 -5.10
CA ALA A 80 9.26 6.21 -5.26
C ALA A 80 9.67 6.77 -3.90
N PRO A 81 10.82 7.48 -3.80
CA PRO A 81 11.15 8.25 -2.61
C PRO A 81 9.97 9.12 -2.15
N GLY A 82 9.64 9.00 -0.87
CA GLY A 82 8.52 9.71 -0.25
C GLY A 82 7.12 9.17 -0.59
N SER A 83 6.99 8.00 -1.25
CA SER A 83 5.68 7.34 -1.46
C SER A 83 4.95 7.04 -0.15
N GLY A 84 5.70 6.70 0.89
CA GLY A 84 5.13 6.31 2.17
C GLY A 84 4.48 4.92 2.16
N SER A 85 4.59 4.16 1.06
CA SER A 85 3.91 2.88 0.89
C SER A 85 4.47 1.80 1.79
N LEU A 86 5.81 1.71 1.88
CA LEU A 86 6.49 0.71 2.71
C LEU A 86 6.45 1.11 4.18
N GLU A 87 6.61 2.41 4.48
CA GLU A 87 6.44 2.95 5.82
C GLU A 87 5.04 2.67 6.36
N LEU A 88 3.99 2.85 5.53
CA LEU A 88 2.63 2.48 5.91
C LEU A 88 2.53 0.99 6.28
N ALA A 89 3.13 0.09 5.51
CA ALA A 89 3.09 -1.35 5.81
C ALA A 89 3.77 -1.66 7.14
N VAL A 90 4.94 -1.05 7.39
CA VAL A 90 5.69 -1.19 8.64
C VAL A 90 4.89 -0.64 9.83
N ASP A 91 4.36 0.58 9.71
CA ASP A 91 3.54 1.21 10.75
C ASP A 91 2.34 0.32 11.13
N ILE A 92 1.68 -0.29 10.13
CA ILE A 92 0.56 -1.21 10.35
C ILE A 92 1.01 -2.46 11.12
N LEU A 93 2.18 -3.03 10.81
CA LEU A 93 2.69 -4.23 11.47
C LEU A 93 3.05 -3.97 12.94
N GLN A 94 3.55 -2.78 13.24
CA GLN A 94 3.86 -2.33 14.61
C GLN A 94 2.63 -1.84 15.38
N SER A 95 1.51 -1.56 14.70
CA SER A 95 0.26 -1.13 15.34
C SER A 95 -0.52 -2.28 15.99
N ASP A 96 -1.63 -1.94 16.65
CA ASP A 96 -2.63 -2.85 17.19
C ASP A 96 -3.64 -3.36 16.15
N ALA A 97 -3.38 -3.12 14.85
CA ALA A 97 -4.28 -3.53 13.77
C ALA A 97 -4.57 -5.04 13.77
N GLY A 98 -5.80 -5.39 13.40
CA GLY A 98 -6.23 -6.79 13.35
C GLY A 98 -5.46 -7.65 12.33
N PRO A 99 -5.51 -8.99 12.46
CA PRO A 99 -4.71 -9.91 11.65
C PRO A 99 -4.89 -9.76 10.14
N SER A 100 -6.09 -9.42 9.68
CA SER A 100 -6.37 -9.20 8.25
C SER A 100 -5.60 -8.02 7.67
N VAL A 101 -5.53 -6.91 8.42
CA VAL A 101 -4.81 -5.71 7.99
C VAL A 101 -3.31 -5.96 8.01
N LYS A 102 -2.80 -6.62 9.07
CA LYS A 102 -1.39 -7.03 9.14
C LYS A 102 -1.02 -7.99 8.01
N SER A 103 -1.90 -8.92 7.66
CA SER A 103 -1.69 -9.82 6.52
C SER A 103 -1.56 -9.05 5.19
N ALA A 104 -2.38 -8.02 4.97
CA ALA A 104 -2.26 -7.17 3.79
C ALA A 104 -0.93 -6.38 3.76
N ALA A 105 -0.45 -5.91 4.92
CA ALA A 105 0.85 -5.26 5.03
C ALA A 105 1.99 -6.23 4.72
N CYS A 106 1.94 -7.46 5.26
CA CYS A 106 2.91 -8.51 4.92
C CYS A 106 2.96 -8.79 3.42
N LYS A 107 1.81 -8.89 2.74
CA LYS A 107 1.77 -9.12 1.28
C LYS A 107 2.44 -7.99 0.50
N LEU A 108 2.23 -6.75 0.91
CA LEU A 108 2.88 -5.60 0.28
C LEU A 108 4.41 -5.67 0.43
N LEU A 109 4.90 -6.00 1.62
CA LEU A 109 6.34 -6.16 1.87
C LEU A 109 6.91 -7.38 1.15
N ASP A 110 6.21 -8.50 1.15
CA ASP A 110 6.61 -9.74 0.46
C ASP A 110 6.78 -9.49 -1.05
N GLN A 111 5.91 -8.69 -1.65
CA GLN A 111 6.04 -8.32 -3.06
C GLN A 111 7.38 -7.62 -3.37
N CYS A 112 7.99 -6.94 -2.39
CA CYS A 112 9.29 -6.30 -2.58
C CYS A 112 10.47 -7.28 -2.59
N CYS A 113 10.25 -8.55 -2.22
CA CYS A 113 11.28 -9.58 -2.17
C CYS A 113 11.50 -10.29 -3.50
N PHE A 114 10.69 -10.04 -4.53
CA PHE A 114 10.73 -10.80 -5.79
C PHE A 114 11.78 -10.30 -6.79
N ASP A 115 12.15 -9.02 -6.76
CA ASP A 115 13.12 -8.45 -7.69
C ASP A 115 14.17 -7.57 -6.99
N GLN A 116 15.32 -7.37 -7.63
CA GLN A 116 16.45 -6.66 -7.03
C GLN A 116 16.14 -5.18 -6.75
N ARG A 117 15.36 -4.53 -7.60
CA ARG A 117 15.03 -3.11 -7.46
C ARG A 117 14.16 -2.91 -6.22
N SER A 118 13.14 -3.73 -6.05
CA SER A 118 12.26 -3.63 -4.89
C SER A 118 12.96 -3.99 -3.58
N LYS A 119 13.90 -4.95 -3.61
CA LYS A 119 14.75 -5.27 -2.44
C LYS A 119 15.56 -4.07 -1.98
N LEU A 120 16.21 -3.37 -2.91
CA LEU A 120 17.03 -2.20 -2.58
C LEU A 120 16.18 -1.10 -1.97
N SER A 121 15.00 -0.81 -2.55
CA SER A 121 14.07 0.15 -1.95
C SER A 121 13.62 -0.29 -0.56
N ALA A 122 13.24 -1.56 -0.37
CA ALA A 122 12.81 -2.06 0.94
C ALA A 122 13.88 -1.87 2.04
N VAL A 123 15.17 -2.06 1.72
CA VAL A 123 16.27 -1.84 2.68
C VAL A 123 16.39 -0.38 3.12
N GLU A 124 16.05 0.58 2.25
CA GLU A 124 16.09 2.01 2.57
C GLU A 124 14.91 2.44 3.46
N HIS A 125 13.77 1.76 3.35
CA HIS A 125 12.52 2.16 4.01
C HIS A 125 12.15 1.31 5.23
N VAL A 126 12.69 0.10 5.36
CA VAL A 126 12.39 -0.82 6.46
C VAL A 126 13.62 -0.95 7.36
N PRO A 127 13.67 -0.26 8.52
CA PRO A 127 14.83 -0.30 9.39
C PRO A 127 15.10 -1.71 9.92
N VAL A 128 16.37 -2.14 9.93
CA VAL A 128 16.78 -3.45 10.45
C VAL A 128 16.32 -3.66 11.90
N LEU A 129 16.32 -2.59 12.70
CA LEU A 129 15.84 -2.66 14.09
C LEU A 129 14.36 -3.06 14.17
N VAL A 130 13.52 -2.54 13.27
CA VAL A 130 12.10 -2.89 13.21
C VAL A 130 11.93 -4.38 12.86
N VAL A 131 12.70 -4.87 11.90
CA VAL A 131 12.68 -6.29 11.54
C VAL A 131 13.12 -7.15 12.73
N ALA A 132 14.17 -6.75 13.44
CA ALA A 132 14.67 -7.46 14.61
C ALA A 132 13.63 -7.50 15.76
N GLU A 133 12.97 -6.38 16.05
CA GLU A 133 11.90 -6.30 17.05
C GLU A 133 10.71 -7.19 16.70
N MET A 134 10.29 -7.17 15.43
CA MET A 134 9.20 -8.03 14.96
C MET A 134 9.55 -9.52 15.05
N LEU A 135 10.80 -9.89 14.71
CA LEU A 135 11.27 -11.26 14.83
C LEU A 135 11.35 -11.70 16.30
N ALA A 136 11.86 -10.84 17.19
CA ALA A 136 11.92 -11.13 18.62
C ALA A 136 10.52 -11.37 19.20
N ALA A 137 9.55 -10.51 18.88
CA ALA A 137 8.17 -10.67 19.32
C ALA A 137 7.50 -11.95 18.79
N ALA A 138 7.88 -12.42 17.60
CA ALA A 138 7.37 -13.68 17.04
C ALA A 138 8.04 -14.93 17.62
N LEU A 139 9.25 -14.79 18.18
CA LEU A 139 10.04 -15.88 18.76
C LEU A 139 9.85 -16.02 20.28
N ASP A 140 9.33 -14.99 20.96
CA ASP A 140 8.94 -15.03 22.38
C ASP A 140 7.61 -15.80 22.61
N VAL A 141 7.40 -16.88 21.85
CA VAL A 141 6.35 -17.90 22.03
C VAL A 141 6.96 -19.14 22.68
#